data_AF-A0A9Q3L500-F1
#
_entry.id   AF-A0A9Q3L500-F1
#
_cell.length_a   1.000
_cell.length_b   1.000
_cell.length_c   1.000
_cell.angle_alpha   90.00
_cell.angle_beta   90.00
_cell.angle_gamma   90.00
#
_symmetry.space_group_name_H-M   'P 1'
#
loop_
_entity.id
_entity.type
_entity.pdbx_description
1 polymer ?
#
loop_
_entity_poly.entity_id
_entity_poly.type
_entity_poly.pdbx_seq_one_letter_code
_entity_poly.pdbx_strand_id
1 'polypeptide(L)'
;MVDRDHISLILQECHDCPYMGHMSEDRTKETVASTAWWPKWEQELGEYIKACERCQKANRKHGKKYGLLQHIEEPKHPWETINMDWVTGLFP
;
A
#
# COMPACT_ATOMS: atom_id res chain seq x y z
N MET A 1 2.90 -32.13 -3.26
CA MET A 1 3.64 -30.91 -2.87
C MET A 1 3.69 -30.05 -4.12
N VAL A 2 3.22 -28.80 -4.07
CA VAL A 2 3.29 -27.92 -5.25
C VAL A 2 4.77 -27.66 -5.54
N ASP A 3 5.16 -27.83 -6.80
CA ASP A 3 6.54 -27.60 -7.22
C ASP A 3 6.91 -26.11 -7.13
N ARG A 4 8.19 -25.80 -6.90
CA ARG A 4 8.68 -24.42 -6.75
C ARG A 4 8.35 -23.57 -7.98
N ASP A 5 8.45 -24.14 -9.17
CA ASP A 5 8.18 -23.44 -10.42
C ASP A 5 6.70 -23.03 -10.53
N HIS A 6 5.79 -23.88 -10.04
CA HIS A 6 4.36 -23.56 -9.97
C HIS A 6 4.07 -22.44 -8.96
N ILE A 7 4.77 -22.40 -7.82
CA ILE A 7 4.62 -21.32 -6.85
C ILE A 7 5.04 -19.98 -7.48
N SER A 8 6.17 -19.95 -8.18
CA SER A 8 6.62 -18.74 -8.87
C SER A 8 5.63 -18.26 -9.92
N LEU A 9 5.01 -19.18 -10.67
CA LEU A 9 3.98 -18.85 -11.65
C LEU A 9 2.73 -18.24 -10.99
N ILE A 10 2.28 -18.82 -9.88
CA ILE A 10 1.11 -18.30 -9.14
C ILE A 10 1.39 -16.88 -8.63
N LEU A 11 2.58 -16.62 -8.09
CA LEU A 11 2.97 -15.30 -7.61
C LEU A 11 3.00 -14.27 -8.75
N GLN A 12 3.53 -14.63 -9.91
CA GLN A 12 3.52 -13.78 -11.11
C GLN A 12 2.10 -13.47 -11.58
N GLU A 13 1.25 -14.48 -11.73
CA GLU A 13 -0.13 -14.29 -12.21
C GLU A 13 -0.97 -13.46 -11.22
N CYS A 14 -0.78 -13.66 -9.92
CA CYS A 14 -1.55 -12.92 -8.91
C CYS A 14 -1.05 -11.48 -8.73
N HIS A 15 0.23 -11.18 -8.99
CA HIS A 15 0.83 -9.87 -8.72
C HIS A 15 1.15 -9.05 -9.97
N ASP A 16 1.81 -9.66 -10.96
CA ASP A 16 2.39 -8.97 -12.13
C ASP A 16 1.46 -8.93 -13.34
N CYS A 17 0.40 -9.73 -13.34
CA CYS A 17 -0.57 -9.77 -14.42
C CYS A 17 -1.12 -8.34 -14.69
N PRO A 18 -1.19 -7.88 -15.96
CA PRO A 18 -1.66 -6.54 -16.29
C PRO A 18 -3.04 -6.20 -15.73
N TYR A 19 -3.90 -7.21 -15.54
CA TYR A 19 -5.22 -7.07 -14.95
C TYR A 19 -5.19 -6.94 -13.41
N MET A 20 -4.16 -7.47 -12.75
CA MET A 20 -3.93 -7.33 -11.31
C MET A 20 -3.13 -6.07 -10.98
N GLY A 21 -2.40 -5.50 -11.94
CA GLY A 21 -1.91 -4.12 -11.86
C GLY A 21 -1.03 -3.81 -10.64
N HIS A 22 -0.33 -4.79 -10.07
CA HIS A 22 0.41 -4.65 -8.81
C HIS A 22 -0.47 -4.09 -7.67
N MET A 23 -1.65 -4.69 -7.46
CA MET A 23 -2.55 -4.36 -6.36
C MET A 23 -1.87 -4.36 -4.99
N SER A 24 -2.58 -3.83 -3.98
CA SER A 24 -2.16 -3.92 -2.58
C SER A 24 -1.82 -5.35 -2.17
N GLU A 25 -0.94 -5.47 -1.18
CA GLU A 25 -0.53 -6.75 -0.60
C GLU A 25 -1.74 -7.57 -0.14
N ASP A 26 -2.71 -6.92 0.53
CA ASP A 26 -3.93 -7.58 1.03
C ASP A 26 -4.78 -8.14 -0.10
N ARG A 27 -4.96 -7.39 -1.20
CA ARG A 27 -5.73 -7.86 -2.35
C ARG A 27 -5.03 -8.98 -3.11
N THR A 28 -3.70 -8.93 -3.17
CA THR A 28 -2.90 -10.01 -3.75
C THR A 28 -3.01 -11.28 -2.88
N LYS A 29 -3.02 -11.14 -1.54
CA LYS A 29 -3.25 -12.25 -0.60
C LYS A 29 -4.62 -12.89 -0.79
N GLU A 30 -5.68 -12.10 -0.89
CA GLU A 30 -7.04 -12.62 -1.15
C GLU A 30 -7.10 -13.42 -2.46
N THR A 31 -6.41 -12.92 -3.50
CA THR A 31 -6.36 -13.59 -4.81
C THR A 31 -5.63 -14.93 -4.73
N VAL A 32 -4.47 -14.98 -4.08
CA VAL A 32 -3.74 -16.24 -3.86
C VAL A 32 -4.55 -17.20 -3.00
N ALA A 33 -5.13 -16.73 -1.90
CA ALA A 33 -5.91 -17.57 -0.97
C ALA A 33 -7.15 -18.20 -1.60
N SER A 34 -7.73 -17.56 -2.63
CA SER A 34 -8.89 -18.10 -3.37
C SER A 34 -8.53 -19.11 -4.46
N THR A 35 -7.26 -19.19 -4.87
CA THR A 35 -6.83 -19.97 -6.04
C THR A 35 -5.81 -21.06 -5.71
N ALA A 36 -4.99 -20.89 -4.66
CA ALA A 36 -3.90 -21.80 -4.32
C ALA A 36 -3.57 -21.79 -2.83
N TRP A 37 -2.90 -22.86 -2.38
CA TRP A 37 -2.38 -22.96 -1.01
C TRP A 37 -1.09 -23.79 -0.97
N TRP A 38 -0.11 -23.34 -0.18
CA TRP A 38 1.10 -24.09 0.15
C TRP A 38 1.67 -23.69 1.52
N PRO A 39 2.55 -24.50 2.14
CA PRO A 39 3.19 -24.11 3.39
C PRO A 39 3.96 -22.79 3.24
N LYS A 40 3.73 -21.83 4.14
CA LYS A 40 4.37 -20.50 4.16
C LYS A 40 4.05 -19.58 2.96
N TRP A 41 2.95 -19.83 2.26
CA TRP A 41 2.54 -19.03 1.11
C TRP A 41 2.46 -17.52 1.38
N GLU A 42 1.94 -17.11 2.54
CA GLU A 42 1.86 -15.69 2.91
C GLU A 42 3.22 -15.02 3.05
N GLN A 43 4.19 -15.75 3.62
CA GLN A 43 5.55 -15.26 3.80
C GLN A 43 6.22 -15.10 2.43
N GLU A 44 6.13 -16.12 1.58
CA GLU A 44 6.73 -16.09 0.24
C GLU A 44 6.11 -15.01 -0.64
N LEU A 45 4.79 -14.81 -0.56
CA LEU A 45 4.10 -13.71 -1.24
C LEU A 45 4.58 -12.34 -0.73
N GLY A 46 4.70 -12.18 0.59
CA GLY A 46 5.20 -10.94 1.18
C GLY A 46 6.64 -10.63 0.75
N GLU A 47 7.50 -11.64 0.66
CA GLU A 47 8.87 -11.51 0.14
C GLU A 47 8.88 -11.15 -1.35
N TYR A 48 8.01 -11.78 -2.15
CA TYR A 48 7.84 -11.49 -3.57
C TYR A 48 7.45 -10.03 -3.83
N ILE A 49 6.39 -9.55 -3.18
CA ILE A 49 5.89 -8.17 -3.34
C ILE A 49 6.93 -7.16 -2.82
N LYS A 50 7.61 -7.47 -1.71
CA LYS A 50 8.69 -6.62 -1.19
C LYS A 50 9.86 -6.52 -2.17
N ALA A 51 10.13 -7.54 -2.97
CA ALA A 51 11.18 -7.52 -4.00
C ALA A 51 10.74 -6.82 -5.30
N CYS A 52 9.45 -6.55 -5.50
CA CYS A 52 8.94 -5.92 -6.71
C CYS A 52 9.36 -4.45 -6.85
N GLU A 53 10.20 -4.16 -7.84
CA GLU A 53 10.72 -2.81 -8.12
C GLU A 53 9.61 -1.80 -8.41
N ARG A 54 8.55 -2.22 -9.12
CA ARG A 54 7.41 -1.36 -9.46
C ARG A 54 6.66 -0.91 -8.22
N CYS A 55 6.35 -1.84 -7.31
CA CYS A 55 5.72 -1.55 -6.03
C CYS A 55 6.63 -0.68 -5.15
N GLN A 56 7.93 -0.96 -5.10
CA GLN A 56 8.87 -0.15 -4.32
C GLN A 56 8.94 1.30 -4.81
N LYS A 57 8.91 1.52 -6.13
CA LYS A 57 8.92 2.87 -6.72
C LYS A 57 7.61 3.60 -6.49
N ALA A 58 6.47 2.92 -6.67
CA ALA A 58 5.15 3.53 -6.51
C ALA A 58 4.78 3.80 -5.04
N ASN A 59 5.04 2.83 -4.16
CA ASN A 59 4.64 2.86 -2.74
C ASN A 59 5.79 3.27 -1.81
N ARG A 60 6.83 3.91 -2.33
CA ARG A 60 7.87 4.49 -1.48
C ARG A 60 7.21 5.43 -0.47
N LYS A 61 7.47 5.23 0.82
CA LYS A 61 7.11 6.21 1.84
C LYS A 61 7.81 7.54 1.49
N HIS A 62 7.04 8.47 0.96
CA HIS A 62 7.49 9.83 0.71
C HIS A 62 7.35 10.63 2.01
N GLY A 63 8.39 11.39 2.35
CA GLY A 63 8.40 12.28 3.52
C GLY A 63 9.33 11.82 4.64
N LYS A 64 9.73 12.78 5.48
CA LYS A 64 10.33 12.50 6.79
C LYS A 64 9.30 11.74 7.62
N LYS A 65 9.77 10.93 8.60
CA LYS A 65 8.86 10.40 9.64
C LYS A 65 8.01 11.57 10.14
N TYR A 66 6.69 11.39 10.18
CA TYR A 66 5.81 12.39 10.76
C TYR A 66 6.39 12.77 12.13
N GLY A 67 6.62 14.07 12.32
CA GLY A 67 7.02 14.58 13.63
C GLY A 67 5.92 14.34 14.65
N LEU A 68 6.25 14.49 15.93
CA LEU A 68 5.21 14.59 16.94
C LEU A 68 4.30 15.78 16.58
N LEU A 69 2.98 15.56 16.66
CA LEU A 69 2.00 16.64 16.54
C LEU A 69 2.42 17.76 17.50
N GLN A 70 2.66 18.94 16.94
CA GLN A 70 2.94 20.12 17.74
C GLN A 70 1.63 20.57 18.39
N HIS A 71 1.68 20.88 19.69
CA HIS A 71 0.54 21.45 20.38
C HIS A 71 0.26 22.84 19.80
N ILE A 72 -0.97 23.06 19.35
CA ILE A 72 -1.45 24.39 18.97
C ILE A 72 -2.08 24.98 20.22
N GLU A 73 -1.64 26.18 20.62
CA GLU A 73 -2.25 26.87 21.77
C GLU A 73 -3.72 27.18 21.47
N GLU A 74 -4.58 26.89 22.44
CA GLU A 74 -6.00 27.20 22.33
C GLU A 74 -6.21 28.73 22.38
N PRO A 75 -6.93 29.32 21.40
CA PRO A 75 -7.25 30.73 21.44
C PRO A 75 -8.16 31.02 22.66
N LYS A 76 -7.79 32.02 23.44
CA LYS A 76 -8.48 32.46 24.66
C LYS A 76 -9.59 33.46 24.38
N HIS A 77 -9.57 34.10 23.22
CA HIS A 77 -10.51 35.12 22.83
C HIS A 77 -11.09 34.89 21.42
N PRO A 78 -12.33 35.35 21.15
CA PRO A 78 -12.87 35.34 19.80
C PRO A 78 -11.94 36.08 18.82
N TRP A 79 -11.74 35.51 17.64
CA TRP A 79 -10.93 36.07 16.53
C TRP A 79 -9.41 36.12 16.76
N GLU A 80 -8.89 35.45 17.80
CA GLU A 80 -7.45 35.41 18.08
C GLU A 80 -6.66 34.60 17.03
N THR A 81 -7.27 33.53 16.50
CA THR A 81 -6.66 32.68 15.46
C THR A 81 -7.65 32.45 14.33
N ILE A 82 -7.22 32.72 13.09
CA ILE A 82 -7.98 32.43 11.88
C ILE A 82 -7.13 31.48 11.02
N ASN A 83 -7.61 30.25 10.85
CA ASN A 83 -7.02 29.28 9.93
C ASN A 83 -7.78 29.34 8.60
N MET A 84 -7.06 29.41 7.49
CA MET A 84 -7.63 29.48 6.15
C MET A 84 -6.90 28.49 5.25
N ASP A 85 -7.67 27.76 4.44
CA ASP A 85 -7.14 26.85 3.44
C ASP A 85 -7.86 27.05 2.10
N TRP A 86 -7.18 26.71 1.01
CA TRP A 86 -7.71 26.84 -0.35
C TRP A 86 -8.30 25.52 -0.80
N VAL A 87 -9.59 25.54 -1.14
CA VAL A 87 -10.23 24.40 -1.81
C VAL A 87 -10.08 24.59 -3.31
N THR A 88 -9.25 23.76 -3.93
CA THR A 88 -9.12 23.68 -5.41
C THR A 88 -9.79 22.43 -5.94
N GLY A 89 -10.29 22.46 -7.18
CA GLY A 89 -10.85 21.27 -7.85
C GLY A 89 -12.35 21.04 -7.62
N LEU A 90 -13.11 22.08 -7.32
CA LEU A 90 -14.58 22.01 -7.33
C LEU A 90 -15.05 21.87 -8.80
N PHE A 91 -15.97 20.94 -9.03
CA PHE A 91 -16.65 20.82 -10.32
C PHE A 91 -17.46 22.11 -10.61
N PRO A 92 -17.56 22.55 -11.88
CA PRO A 92 -18.41 23.70 -12.25
C PRO A 92 -19.89 23.46 -11.95
#